data_AF-A0AAX3EG12-F1
#
_entry.id   AF-A0AAX3EG12-F1
#
_cell.length_a   1.000
_cell.length_b   1.000
_cell.length_c   1.000
_cell.angle_alpha   90.00
_cell.angle_beta   90.00
_cell.angle_gamma   90.00
#
_symmetry.space_group_name_H-M   'P 1'
#
loop_
_entity.id
_entity.type
_entity.pdbx_description
1 polymer ?
#
loop_
_entity_poly.entity_id
_entity_poly.type
_entity_poly.pdbx_seq_one_letter_code
_entity_poly.pdbx_strand_id
1 'polypeptide(L)'
;MDLIVCGEALWISCGTWVAMWNGSIEALVGAAVAAFAIVKTIRTQRNLFQIQLSQNYTATQLADHRRKVELNKQLEAQREDVALQLAVQAAEASRQREREAITALVSVGNAFVKQFEHGREAIEELVLQADAAVVRWRMELNHRDLAEEIWSWPHFLGTLALRLADMLKPDACEDPEGFLAAFDRLNDAAAELLHVALSWPSAAPEYRNELVAALVAARQGYETASPEPAIA
;
A
#
# COMPACT_ATOMS: atom_id res chain seq x y z
N MET A 1 54.96 -103.41 52.83
CA MET A 1 53.89 -102.55 53.37
C MET A 1 54.09 -101.15 52.85
N ASP A 2 53.12 -100.74 52.04
CA ASP A 2 52.47 -99.43 51.97
C ASP A 2 53.06 -98.23 51.22
N LEU A 3 52.10 -97.63 50.49
CA LEU A 3 52.06 -96.60 49.45
C LEU A 3 52.08 -95.14 49.97
N ILE A 4 52.65 -94.26 49.12
CA ILE A 4 52.20 -92.90 48.64
C ILE A 4 52.02 -91.75 49.67
N VAL A 5 52.62 -90.57 49.39
CA VAL A 5 52.00 -89.30 48.89
C VAL A 5 53.08 -88.19 48.74
N CYS A 6 53.00 -87.45 47.64
CA CYS A 6 53.84 -86.32 47.22
C CYS A 6 53.79 -85.07 48.11
N GLY A 7 54.85 -84.25 48.08
CA GLY A 7 54.85 -82.86 48.55
C GLY A 7 55.98 -82.05 47.89
N GLU A 8 55.62 -81.12 47.01
CA GLU A 8 56.49 -80.29 46.16
C GLU A 8 57.26 -79.21 46.93
N ALA A 9 58.52 -78.91 46.56
CA ALA A 9 59.05 -77.54 46.41
C ALA A 9 60.54 -77.50 46.02
N LEU A 10 60.85 -76.58 45.09
CA LEU A 10 62.17 -76.07 44.68
C LEU A 10 63.01 -76.84 43.64
N TRP A 11 62.43 -77.02 42.45
CA TRP A 11 63.17 -77.09 41.20
C TRP A 11 63.16 -75.71 40.51
N ILE A 12 64.26 -74.96 40.63
CA ILE A 12 64.55 -73.82 39.73
C ILE A 12 65.85 -74.17 39.01
N SER A 13 65.72 -74.86 37.87
CA SER A 13 66.82 -75.04 36.94
C SER A 13 67.03 -73.76 36.14
N CYS A 14 68.28 -73.45 35.80
CA CYS A 14 68.71 -72.22 35.11
C CYS A 14 68.03 -71.92 33.75
N GLY A 15 67.16 -72.80 33.23
CA GLY A 15 66.42 -72.61 31.97
C GLY A 15 65.08 -71.89 32.11
N THR A 16 64.36 -72.06 33.22
CA THR A 16 63.04 -71.42 33.42
C THR A 16 63.14 -69.93 33.72
N TRP A 17 64.24 -69.47 34.33
CA TRP A 17 64.47 -68.05 34.59
C TRP A 17 64.63 -67.25 33.29
N VAL A 18 65.44 -67.74 32.34
CA VAL A 18 65.65 -67.08 31.04
C VAL A 18 64.38 -67.11 30.19
N ALA A 19 63.60 -68.20 30.23
CA ALA A 19 62.31 -68.28 29.55
C ALA A 19 61.27 -67.30 30.14
N MET A 20 61.27 -67.11 31.47
CA MET A 20 60.41 -66.13 32.15
C MET A 20 60.79 -64.69 31.76
N TRP A 21 62.08 -64.36 31.70
CA TRP A 21 62.54 -63.04 31.27
C TRP A 21 62.26 -62.76 29.79
N ASN A 22 62.46 -63.74 28.90
CA ASN A 22 62.12 -63.57 27.48
C ASN A 22 60.62 -63.34 27.27
N GLY A 23 59.75 -64.12 27.93
CA GLY A 23 58.30 -63.90 27.83
C GLY A 23 57.84 -62.56 28.44
N SER A 24 58.48 -62.11 29.52
CA SER A 24 58.19 -60.81 30.15
C SER A 24 58.62 -59.63 29.27
N ILE A 25 59.79 -59.75 28.62
CA ILE A 25 60.32 -58.74 27.72
C ILE A 25 59.48 -58.66 26.45
N GLU A 26 59.08 -59.80 25.87
CA GLU A 26 58.19 -59.83 24.70
C GLU A 26 56.80 -59.25 25.01
N ALA A 27 56.25 -59.53 26.20
CA ALA A 27 54.99 -58.94 26.63
C ALA A 27 55.10 -57.42 26.84
N LEU A 28 56.21 -56.94 27.42
CA LEU A 28 56.48 -55.51 27.59
C LEU A 28 56.67 -54.78 26.25
N VAL A 29 57.44 -55.37 25.33
CA VAL A 29 57.66 -54.82 23.99
C VAL A 29 56.36 -54.86 23.17
N GLY A 30 55.61 -55.94 23.24
CA GLY A 30 54.29 -56.06 22.60
C GLY A 30 53.29 -55.03 23.12
N ALA A 31 53.23 -54.81 24.43
CA ALA A 31 52.39 -53.78 25.04
C ALA A 31 52.83 -52.36 24.63
N ALA A 32 54.13 -52.08 24.56
CA ALA A 32 54.65 -50.79 24.14
C ALA A 32 54.33 -50.48 22.66
N VAL A 33 54.47 -51.48 21.77
CA VAL A 33 54.15 -51.34 20.35
C VAL A 33 52.63 -51.18 20.15
N ALA A 34 51.81 -51.94 20.88
CA ALA A 34 50.36 -51.81 20.85
C ALA A 34 49.91 -50.43 21.34
N ALA A 35 50.46 -49.95 22.46
CA ALA A 35 50.17 -48.62 22.98
C ALA A 35 50.57 -47.51 21.99
N PHE A 36 51.75 -47.63 21.36
CA PHE A 36 52.18 -46.70 20.32
C PHE A 36 51.25 -46.69 19.11
N ALA A 37 50.82 -47.87 18.64
CA ALA A 37 49.88 -48.00 17.53
C ALA A 37 48.53 -47.37 17.86
N ILE A 38 47.99 -47.61 19.06
CA ILE A 38 46.72 -47.03 19.56
C ILE A 38 46.82 -45.49 19.65
N VAL A 39 47.91 -44.95 20.19
CA VAL A 39 48.10 -43.49 20.28
C VAL A 39 48.18 -42.87 18.89
N LYS A 40 48.89 -43.51 17.95
CA LYS A 40 49.01 -43.04 16.57
C LYS A 40 47.66 -43.08 15.85
N THR A 41 46.89 -44.16 15.97
CA THR A 41 45.56 -44.25 15.34
C THR A 41 44.58 -43.24 15.94
N ILE A 42 44.55 -43.04 17.26
CA ILE A 42 43.70 -42.04 17.91
C ILE A 42 44.03 -40.62 17.43
N ARG A 43 45.33 -40.25 17.38
CA ARG A 43 45.75 -38.94 16.84
C ARG A 43 45.33 -38.77 15.37
N THR A 44 45.46 -39.82 14.57
CA THR A 44 45.14 -39.78 13.14
C THR A 44 43.63 -39.64 12.93
N GLN A 45 42.82 -40.41 13.65
CA GLN A 45 41.36 -40.27 13.63
C GLN A 45 40.90 -38.89 14.11
N ARG A 46 41.50 -38.35 15.19
CA ARG A 46 41.15 -37.02 15.70
C ARG A 46 41.41 -35.92 14.68
N ASN A 47 42.54 -35.98 13.96
CA ASN A 47 42.85 -35.03 12.90
C ASN A 47 41.85 -35.13 11.73
N LEU A 48 41.51 -36.35 11.31
CA LEU A 48 40.51 -36.57 10.25
C LEU A 48 39.11 -36.08 10.66
N PHE A 49 38.68 -36.36 11.90
CA PHE A 49 37.41 -35.88 12.44
C PHE A 49 37.36 -34.35 12.52
N GLN A 50 38.44 -33.68 12.91
CA GLN A 50 38.49 -32.22 12.95
C GLN A 50 38.38 -31.60 11.54
N ILE A 51 39.02 -32.21 10.54
CA ILE A 51 38.90 -31.77 9.14
C ILE A 51 37.47 -31.98 8.63
N GLN A 52 36.84 -33.11 8.93
CA GLN A 52 35.46 -33.37 8.54
C GLN A 52 34.47 -32.42 9.21
N LEU A 53 34.64 -32.13 10.50
CA LEU A 53 33.80 -31.19 11.22
C LEU A 53 33.92 -29.77 10.66
N SER A 54 35.13 -29.31 10.33
CA SER A 54 35.32 -27.96 9.76
C SER A 54 34.76 -27.85 8.33
N GLN A 55 34.90 -28.90 7.51
CA GLN A 55 34.29 -28.96 6.18
C GLN A 55 32.76 -28.96 6.24
N ASN A 56 32.17 -29.75 7.16
CA ASN A 56 30.72 -29.77 7.34
C ASN A 56 30.19 -28.45 7.90
N TYR A 57 30.91 -27.82 8.83
CA TYR A 57 30.53 -26.53 9.39
C TYR A 57 30.56 -25.41 8.35
N THR A 58 31.61 -25.35 7.53
CA THR A 58 31.71 -24.35 6.46
C THR A 58 30.66 -24.58 5.36
N ALA A 59 30.40 -25.83 4.98
CA ALA A 59 29.35 -26.17 4.01
C ALA A 59 27.95 -25.80 4.50
N THR A 60 27.65 -26.04 5.78
CA THR A 60 26.34 -25.69 6.38
C THR A 60 26.16 -24.19 6.53
N GLN A 61 27.19 -23.44 6.92
CA GLN A 61 27.12 -21.98 6.96
C GLN A 61 26.90 -21.36 5.58
N LEU A 62 27.58 -21.87 4.54
CA LEU A 62 27.39 -21.41 3.17
C LEU A 62 25.97 -21.72 2.67
N ALA A 63 25.43 -22.89 3.00
CA ALA A 63 24.06 -23.25 2.66
C ALA A 63 23.03 -22.36 3.37
N ASP A 64 23.24 -22.06 4.65
CA ASP A 64 22.36 -21.18 5.43
C ASP A 64 22.41 -19.73 4.94
N HIS A 65 23.60 -19.21 4.63
CA HIS A 65 23.75 -17.89 4.01
C HIS A 65 23.04 -17.80 2.67
N ARG A 66 23.18 -18.81 1.80
CA ARG A 66 22.46 -18.84 0.51
C ARG A 66 20.95 -18.83 0.70
N ARG A 67 20.42 -19.63 1.63
CA ARG A 67 18.98 -19.65 1.95
C ARG A 67 18.48 -18.29 2.43
N LYS A 68 19.22 -17.63 3.33
CA LYS A 68 18.87 -16.29 3.82
C LYS A 68 18.88 -15.24 2.71
N VAL A 69 19.89 -15.27 1.85
CA VAL A 69 19.97 -14.37 0.70
C VAL A 69 18.80 -14.61 -0.26
N GLU A 70 18.48 -15.87 -0.55
CA GLU A 70 17.34 -16.21 -1.42
C GLU A 70 16.00 -15.78 -0.82
N LEU A 71 15.80 -16.01 0.48
CA LEU A 71 14.59 -15.60 1.19
C LEU A 71 14.45 -14.07 1.21
N ASN A 72 15.54 -13.34 1.45
CA ASN A 72 15.52 -11.88 1.43
C ASN A 72 15.16 -11.35 0.03
N LYS A 73 15.70 -11.95 -1.03
CA LYS A 73 15.32 -11.60 -2.41
C LYS A 73 13.83 -11.86 -2.67
N GLN A 74 13.28 -12.97 -2.19
CA GLN A 74 11.85 -13.27 -2.32
C GLN A 74 10.98 -12.27 -1.55
N LEU A 75 11.39 -11.88 -0.33
CA LEU A 75 10.69 -10.88 0.47
C LEU A 75 10.74 -9.49 -0.19
N GLU A 76 11.87 -9.11 -0.77
CA GLU A 76 11.99 -7.85 -1.53
C GLU A 76 11.07 -7.85 -2.75
N ALA A 77 11.09 -8.93 -3.55
CA ALA A 77 10.20 -9.06 -4.70
C ALA A 77 8.71 -9.05 -4.31
N GLN A 78 8.35 -9.73 -3.21
CA GLN A 78 6.97 -9.69 -2.70
C GLN A 78 6.57 -8.30 -2.19
N ARG A 79 7.49 -7.57 -1.54
CA ARG A 79 7.21 -6.20 -1.08
C ARG A 79 6.99 -5.25 -2.25
N GLU A 80 7.79 -5.38 -3.30
CA GLU A 80 7.62 -4.59 -4.53
C GLU A 80 6.28 -4.88 -5.20
N ASP A 81 5.91 -6.16 -5.33
CA ASP A 81 4.62 -6.56 -5.92
C ASP A 81 3.43 -6.06 -5.09
N VAL A 82 3.48 -6.23 -3.76
CA VAL A 82 2.44 -5.70 -2.86
C VAL A 82 2.36 -4.18 -2.92
N ALA A 83 3.50 -3.48 -2.96
CA ALA A 83 3.52 -2.02 -3.07
C ALA A 83 2.90 -1.54 -4.39
N LEU A 84 3.17 -2.24 -5.49
CA LEU A 84 2.59 -1.94 -6.80
C LEU A 84 1.07 -2.20 -6.80
N GLN A 85 0.62 -3.33 -6.23
CA GLN A 85 -0.81 -3.63 -6.07
C GLN A 85 -1.53 -2.58 -5.22
N LEU A 86 -0.94 -2.16 -4.10
CA LEU A 86 -1.49 -1.11 -3.24
C LEU A 86 -1.57 0.24 -3.98
N ALA A 87 -0.56 0.57 -4.79
CA ALA A 87 -0.58 1.79 -5.59
C ALA A 87 -1.70 1.77 -6.65
N VAL A 88 -1.91 0.62 -7.32
CA VAL A 88 -3.00 0.44 -8.28
C VAL A 88 -4.36 0.55 -7.58
N GLN A 89 -4.56 -0.15 -6.47
CA GLN A 89 -5.81 -0.09 -5.70
C GLN A 89 -6.10 1.33 -5.17
N ALA A 90 -5.08 2.03 -4.69
CA ALA A 90 -5.22 3.41 -4.23
C ALA A 90 -5.64 4.34 -5.38
N ALA A 91 -5.05 4.18 -6.57
CA ALA A 91 -5.41 4.95 -7.75
C ALA A 91 -6.83 4.66 -8.23
N GLU A 92 -7.25 3.39 -8.24
CA GLU A 92 -8.62 2.99 -8.58
C GLU A 92 -9.65 3.54 -7.58
N ALA A 93 -9.35 3.44 -6.28
CA ALA A 93 -10.20 3.99 -5.23
C ALA A 93 -10.35 5.52 -5.34
N SER A 94 -9.26 6.24 -5.64
CA SER A 94 -9.31 7.68 -5.88
C SER A 94 -10.20 8.04 -7.08
N ARG A 95 -10.03 7.35 -8.21
CA ARG A 95 -10.90 7.54 -9.40
C ARG A 95 -12.37 7.26 -9.09
N GLN A 96 -12.65 6.28 -8.25
CA GLN A 96 -14.01 5.97 -7.85
C GLN A 96 -14.61 7.06 -6.96
N ARG A 97 -13.87 7.56 -5.96
CA ARG A 97 -14.31 8.70 -5.13
C ARG A 97 -14.53 9.96 -5.94
N GLU A 98 -13.67 10.22 -6.93
CA GLU A 98 -13.85 11.35 -7.86
C GLU A 98 -15.18 11.23 -8.63
N ARG A 99 -15.48 10.05 -9.19
CA ARG A 99 -16.75 9.81 -9.91
C ARG A 99 -17.97 9.93 -9.01
N GLU A 100 -17.89 9.45 -7.77
CA GLU A 100 -18.97 9.58 -6.79
C GLU A 100 -19.24 11.05 -6.45
N ALA A 101 -18.18 11.86 -6.27
CA ALA A 101 -18.31 13.29 -6.02
C ALA A 101 -18.91 14.03 -7.22
N ILE A 102 -18.46 13.73 -8.45
CA ILE A 102 -19.04 14.28 -9.69
C ILE A 102 -20.52 13.88 -9.81
N THR A 103 -20.86 12.62 -9.54
CA THR A 103 -22.25 12.15 -9.63
C THR A 103 -23.16 12.87 -8.64
N ALA A 104 -22.67 13.10 -7.41
CA ALA A 104 -23.39 13.89 -6.42
C ALA A 104 -23.59 15.34 -6.91
N LEU A 105 -22.54 15.96 -7.46
CA LEU A 105 -22.63 17.32 -8.02
C LEU A 105 -23.61 17.39 -9.20
N VAL A 106 -23.65 16.37 -10.06
CA VAL A 106 -24.62 16.26 -11.17
C VAL A 106 -26.05 16.16 -10.67
N SER A 107 -26.27 15.37 -9.61
CA SER A 107 -27.59 15.27 -9.00
C SER A 107 -28.07 16.62 -8.45
N VAL A 108 -27.20 17.32 -7.72
CA VAL A 108 -27.57 18.59 -7.06
C VAL A 108 -27.68 19.74 -8.07
N GLY A 109 -26.79 19.82 -9.07
CA GLY A 109 -26.87 20.81 -10.15
C GLY A 109 -28.20 20.77 -10.89
N ASN A 110 -28.69 19.57 -11.20
CA ASN A 110 -30.02 19.38 -11.78
C ASN A 110 -31.16 19.71 -10.81
N ALA A 111 -30.94 19.57 -9.51
CA ALA A 111 -31.96 19.86 -8.50
C ALA A 111 -32.20 21.37 -8.34
N PHE A 112 -31.18 22.22 -8.53
CA PHE A 112 -31.36 23.68 -8.53
C PHE A 112 -32.40 24.14 -9.55
N VAL A 113 -32.37 23.59 -10.77
CA VAL A 113 -33.31 23.92 -11.85
C VAL A 113 -34.72 23.35 -11.60
N LYS A 114 -34.85 22.31 -10.77
CA LYS A 114 -36.14 21.62 -10.54
C LYS A 114 -36.84 22.01 -9.24
N GLN A 115 -36.09 22.44 -8.24
CA GLN A 115 -36.61 22.63 -6.88
C GLN A 115 -36.66 24.09 -6.44
N PHE A 116 -36.22 25.05 -7.26
CA PHE A 116 -36.28 26.48 -6.92
C PHE A 116 -37.70 26.95 -6.52
N GLU A 117 -38.74 26.33 -7.09
CA GLU A 117 -40.15 26.62 -6.78
C GLU A 117 -40.56 26.30 -5.33
N HIS A 118 -39.79 25.46 -4.63
CA HIS A 118 -40.05 25.06 -3.25
C HIS A 118 -39.57 26.11 -2.23
N GLY A 119 -39.05 27.24 -2.72
CA GLY A 119 -38.67 28.38 -1.90
C GLY A 119 -37.26 28.29 -1.33
N ARG A 120 -36.95 29.27 -0.47
CA ARG A 120 -35.59 29.54 0.03
C ARG A 120 -34.98 28.36 0.79
N GLU A 121 -35.73 27.72 1.68
CA GLU A 121 -35.21 26.61 2.51
C GLU A 121 -34.71 25.44 1.66
N ALA A 122 -35.47 25.07 0.62
CA ALA A 122 -35.06 24.01 -0.31
C ALA A 122 -33.77 24.40 -1.06
N ILE A 123 -33.64 25.65 -1.48
CA ILE A 123 -32.45 26.14 -2.18
C ILE A 123 -31.23 26.14 -1.25
N GLU A 124 -31.38 26.58 0.00
CA GLU A 124 -30.31 26.56 1.00
C GLU A 124 -29.82 25.13 1.28
N GLU A 125 -30.73 24.16 1.35
CA GLU A 125 -30.37 22.74 1.48
C GLU A 125 -29.56 22.25 0.26
N LEU A 126 -29.98 22.63 -0.96
CA LEU A 126 -29.24 22.29 -2.18
C LEU A 126 -27.84 22.90 -2.21
N VAL A 127 -27.67 24.14 -1.74
CA VAL A 127 -26.34 24.76 -1.62
C VAL A 127 -25.45 23.93 -0.69
N LEU A 128 -25.95 23.50 0.47
CA LEU A 128 -25.18 22.67 1.41
C LEU A 128 -24.78 21.32 0.80
N GLN A 129 -25.69 20.67 0.06
CA GLN A 129 -25.41 19.41 -0.62
C GLN A 129 -24.37 19.60 -1.75
N ALA A 130 -24.47 20.67 -2.52
CA ALA A 130 -23.53 21.02 -3.58
C ALA A 130 -22.15 21.35 -3.01
N ASP A 131 -22.07 22.13 -1.93
CA ASP A 131 -20.82 22.42 -1.21
C ASP A 131 -20.12 21.13 -0.75
N ALA A 132 -20.88 20.20 -0.17
CA ALA A 132 -20.33 18.91 0.24
C ALA A 132 -19.79 18.08 -0.94
N ALA A 133 -20.48 18.09 -2.08
CA ALA A 133 -20.02 17.41 -3.30
C ALA A 133 -18.75 18.06 -3.87
N VAL A 134 -18.71 19.39 -3.93
CA VAL A 134 -17.54 20.16 -4.39
C VAL A 134 -16.33 19.94 -3.48
N VAL A 135 -16.51 19.93 -2.15
CA VAL A 135 -15.44 19.64 -1.19
C VAL A 135 -14.84 18.26 -1.46
N ARG A 136 -15.67 17.24 -1.65
CA ARG A 136 -15.19 15.87 -1.95
C ARG A 136 -14.45 15.82 -3.27
N TRP A 137 -14.99 16.46 -4.31
CA TRP A 137 -14.34 16.45 -5.62
C TRP A 137 -12.98 17.16 -5.54
N ARG A 138 -12.90 18.30 -4.86
CA ARG A 138 -11.67 19.04 -4.62
C ARG A 138 -10.58 18.21 -3.93
N MET A 139 -10.94 17.29 -3.03
CA MET A 139 -9.95 16.41 -2.37
C MET A 139 -9.29 15.42 -3.34
N GLU A 140 -9.97 15.08 -4.44
CA GLU A 140 -9.44 14.17 -5.47
C GLU A 140 -8.81 14.94 -6.66
N LEU A 141 -9.05 16.25 -6.76
CA LEU A 141 -8.50 17.09 -7.82
C LEU A 141 -7.01 17.39 -7.63
N ASN A 142 -6.21 17.05 -8.64
CA ASN A 142 -4.81 17.47 -8.76
C ASN A 142 -4.63 18.79 -9.53
N HIS A 143 -5.67 19.65 -9.58
CA HIS A 143 -5.65 20.91 -10.32
C HIS A 143 -6.16 22.06 -9.46
N ARG A 144 -5.25 22.96 -9.09
CA ARG A 144 -5.53 24.05 -8.16
C ARG A 144 -6.58 25.03 -8.68
N ASP A 145 -6.46 25.47 -9.92
CA ASP A 145 -7.33 26.54 -10.44
C ASP A 145 -8.79 26.07 -10.57
N LEU A 146 -9.02 24.84 -11.07
CA LEU A 146 -10.35 24.24 -11.04
C LEU A 146 -10.88 24.17 -9.60
N ALA A 147 -10.06 23.68 -8.65
CA ALA A 147 -10.47 23.54 -7.26
C ALA A 147 -10.86 24.87 -6.59
N GLU A 148 -10.18 25.97 -6.93
CA GLU A 148 -10.54 27.32 -6.47
C GLU A 148 -11.82 27.82 -7.15
N GLU A 149 -11.97 27.58 -8.45
CA GLU A 149 -13.15 28.03 -9.21
C GLU A 149 -14.43 27.31 -8.78
N ILE A 150 -14.43 25.96 -8.76
CA ILE A 150 -15.63 25.17 -8.43
C ILE A 150 -16.19 25.44 -7.03
N TRP A 151 -15.36 25.96 -6.12
CA TRP A 151 -15.76 26.33 -4.77
C TRP A 151 -16.83 27.43 -4.75
N SER A 152 -16.83 28.32 -5.74
CA SER A 152 -17.76 29.45 -5.82
C SER A 152 -19.13 29.07 -6.40
N TRP A 153 -19.19 27.96 -7.13
CA TRP A 153 -20.35 27.60 -7.94
C TRP A 153 -21.63 27.25 -7.17
N PRO A 154 -21.58 26.51 -6.04
CA PRO A 154 -22.78 26.23 -5.26
C PRO A 154 -23.53 27.49 -4.83
N HIS A 155 -22.79 28.49 -4.32
CA HIS A 155 -23.35 29.77 -3.91
C HIS A 155 -23.86 30.60 -5.10
N PHE A 156 -23.13 30.57 -6.21
CA PHE A 156 -23.54 31.23 -7.43
C PHE A 156 -24.88 30.68 -7.97
N LEU A 157 -24.99 29.35 -8.09
CA LEU A 157 -26.24 28.68 -8.50
C LEU A 157 -27.37 28.93 -7.49
N GLY A 158 -27.07 28.89 -6.19
CA GLY A 158 -28.04 29.23 -5.14
C GLY A 158 -28.57 30.66 -5.28
N THR A 159 -27.71 31.63 -5.60
CA THR A 159 -28.11 33.02 -5.81
C THR A 159 -29.04 33.17 -7.01
N LEU A 160 -28.74 32.50 -8.12
CA LEU A 160 -29.60 32.47 -9.30
C LEU A 160 -30.96 31.81 -9.00
N ALA A 161 -30.96 30.68 -8.29
CA ALA A 161 -32.17 29.98 -7.91
C ALA A 161 -33.04 30.81 -6.94
N LEU A 162 -32.43 31.51 -5.98
CA LEU A 162 -33.16 32.40 -5.06
C LEU A 162 -33.81 33.57 -5.80
N ARG A 163 -33.10 34.18 -6.76
CA ARG A 163 -33.67 35.23 -7.61
C ARG A 163 -34.91 34.73 -8.35
N LEU A 164 -34.83 33.53 -8.93
CA LEU A 164 -35.94 32.92 -9.64
C LEU A 164 -37.13 32.59 -8.71
N ALA A 165 -36.84 32.08 -7.51
CA ALA A 165 -37.86 31.84 -6.49
C ALA A 165 -38.55 33.13 -6.01
N ASP A 166 -37.80 34.23 -5.89
CA ASP A 166 -38.35 35.54 -5.53
C ASP A 166 -39.32 36.09 -6.59
N MET A 167 -39.12 35.75 -7.87
CA MET A 167 -40.02 36.12 -8.97
C MET A 167 -41.33 35.32 -8.98
N LEU A 168 -41.40 34.19 -8.27
CA LEU A 168 -42.63 33.39 -8.11
C LEU A 168 -43.47 33.80 -6.90
N LYS A 169 -43.02 34.79 -6.11
CA LYS A 169 -43.77 35.24 -4.94
C LYS A 169 -45.11 35.87 -5.35
N PRO A 170 -46.17 35.74 -4.52
CA PRO A 170 -47.50 36.29 -4.83
C PRO A 170 -47.51 37.79 -5.13
N ASP A 171 -46.56 38.53 -4.57
CA ASP A 171 -46.46 39.98 -4.69
C ASP A 171 -45.47 40.43 -5.79
N ALA A 172 -44.90 39.49 -6.55
CA ALA A 172 -43.95 39.80 -7.62
C ALA A 172 -44.66 40.42 -8.84
N CYS A 173 -43.98 41.34 -9.53
CA CYS A 173 -44.47 41.87 -10.80
C CYS A 173 -44.51 40.74 -11.84
N GLU A 174 -45.64 40.61 -12.56
CA GLU A 174 -45.76 39.65 -13.65
C GLU A 174 -44.85 40.07 -14.82
N ASP A 175 -43.69 39.44 -14.91
CA ASP A 175 -42.73 39.59 -16.04
C ASP A 175 -42.36 38.20 -16.58
N PRO A 176 -43.18 37.62 -17.48
CA PRO A 176 -42.94 36.29 -18.03
C PRO A 176 -41.65 36.20 -18.85
N GLU A 177 -41.28 37.26 -19.57
CA GLU A 177 -40.05 37.28 -20.38
C GLU A 177 -38.81 37.33 -19.48
N GLY A 178 -38.84 38.17 -18.44
CA GLY A 178 -37.76 38.22 -17.44
C GLY A 178 -37.63 36.92 -16.66
N PHE A 179 -38.75 36.25 -16.34
CA PHE A 179 -38.73 34.94 -15.67
C PHE A 179 -38.05 33.87 -16.53
N LEU A 180 -38.44 33.76 -17.80
CA LEU A 180 -37.83 32.80 -18.73
C LEU A 180 -36.32 33.07 -18.89
N ALA A 181 -35.92 34.32 -19.05
CA ALA A 181 -34.51 34.69 -19.14
C ALA A 181 -33.71 34.34 -17.86
N ALA A 182 -34.33 34.50 -16.67
CA ALA A 182 -33.70 34.11 -15.41
C ALA A 182 -33.62 32.59 -15.24
N PHE A 183 -34.63 31.84 -15.69
CA PHE A 183 -34.64 30.38 -15.70
C PHE A 183 -33.56 29.84 -16.64
N ASP A 184 -33.51 30.31 -17.89
CA ASP A 184 -32.50 29.91 -18.88
C ASP A 184 -31.10 30.16 -18.35
N ARG A 185 -30.88 31.32 -17.71
CA ARG A 185 -29.60 31.65 -17.09
C ARG A 185 -29.19 30.70 -15.96
N LEU A 186 -30.13 30.27 -15.10
CA LEU A 186 -29.85 29.27 -14.06
C LEU A 186 -29.53 27.91 -14.70
N ASN A 187 -30.30 27.52 -15.70
CA ASN A 187 -30.13 26.25 -16.40
C ASN A 187 -28.79 26.18 -17.15
N ASP A 188 -28.43 27.23 -17.88
CA ASP A 188 -27.17 27.32 -18.62
C ASP A 188 -25.97 27.36 -17.67
N ALA A 189 -26.06 28.13 -16.58
CA ALA A 189 -25.04 28.12 -15.53
C ALA A 189 -24.85 26.71 -14.94
N ALA A 190 -25.94 26.02 -14.58
CA ALA A 190 -25.84 24.64 -14.11
C ALA A 190 -25.20 23.74 -15.19
N ALA A 191 -25.61 23.88 -16.45
CA ALA A 191 -25.05 23.10 -17.56
C ALA A 191 -23.54 23.29 -17.74
N GLU A 192 -23.00 24.50 -17.59
CA GLU A 192 -21.55 24.77 -17.68
C GLU A 192 -20.77 24.03 -16.59
N LEU A 193 -21.23 24.10 -15.33
CA LEU A 193 -20.60 23.36 -14.23
C LEU A 193 -20.64 21.85 -14.47
N LEU A 194 -21.79 21.34 -14.93
CA LEU A 194 -21.98 19.92 -15.21
C LEU A 194 -21.15 19.45 -16.39
N HIS A 195 -21.01 20.27 -17.42
CA HIS A 195 -20.17 19.98 -18.57
C HIS A 195 -18.71 19.80 -18.15
N VAL A 196 -18.18 20.70 -17.32
CA VAL A 196 -16.82 20.57 -16.79
C VAL A 196 -16.70 19.33 -15.89
N ALA A 197 -17.64 19.12 -14.97
CA ALA A 197 -17.61 17.97 -14.07
C ALA A 197 -17.62 16.63 -14.80
N LEU A 198 -18.43 16.49 -15.86
CA LEU A 198 -18.51 15.26 -16.65
C LEU A 198 -17.32 15.08 -17.60
N SER A 199 -16.77 16.17 -18.13
CA SER A 199 -15.66 16.12 -19.10
C SER A 199 -14.31 15.90 -18.44
N TRP A 200 -14.14 16.38 -17.19
CA TRP A 200 -12.88 16.40 -16.47
C TRP A 200 -12.14 15.05 -16.36
N PRO A 201 -12.80 13.92 -15.99
CA PRO A 201 -12.10 12.65 -15.81
C PRO A 201 -11.45 12.13 -17.09
N SER A 202 -12.01 12.48 -18.25
CA SER A 202 -11.51 12.09 -19.58
C SER A 202 -10.70 13.16 -20.30
N ALA A 203 -10.68 14.39 -19.80
CA ALA A 203 -10.01 15.51 -20.45
C ALA A 203 -8.48 15.33 -20.45
N ALA A 204 -7.88 15.52 -21.63
CA ALA A 204 -6.43 15.61 -21.80
C ALA A 204 -5.88 16.82 -21.01
N PRO A 205 -4.62 16.80 -20.55
CA PRO A 205 -4.03 17.89 -19.77
C PRO A 205 -4.15 19.26 -20.41
N GLU A 206 -3.98 19.35 -21.73
CA GLU A 206 -4.09 20.60 -22.49
C GLU A 206 -5.52 21.16 -22.45
N TYR A 207 -6.51 20.28 -22.57
CA TYR A 207 -7.94 20.63 -22.56
C TYR A 207 -8.46 21.01 -21.16
N ARG A 208 -7.81 20.54 -20.09
CA ARG A 208 -8.21 20.89 -18.71
C ARG A 208 -8.08 22.37 -18.41
N ASN A 209 -7.03 23.02 -18.90
CA ASN A 209 -6.86 24.47 -18.74
C ASN A 209 -7.94 25.24 -19.50
N GLU A 210 -8.31 24.77 -20.69
CA GLU A 210 -9.39 25.36 -21.49
C GLU A 210 -10.74 25.22 -20.78
N LEU A 211 -11.05 24.06 -20.20
CA LEU A 211 -12.26 23.84 -19.41
C LEU A 211 -12.33 24.79 -18.21
N VAL A 212 -11.22 24.98 -17.48
CA VAL A 212 -11.17 25.92 -16.35
C VAL A 212 -11.38 27.36 -16.83
N ALA A 213 -10.68 27.78 -17.89
CA ALA A 213 -10.83 29.12 -18.43
C ALA A 213 -12.26 29.40 -18.92
N ALA A 214 -12.89 28.42 -19.59
CA ALA A 214 -14.27 28.49 -20.03
C ALA A 214 -15.23 28.62 -18.83
N LEU A 215 -15.02 27.85 -17.77
CA LEU A 215 -15.84 27.90 -16.56
C LEU A 215 -15.74 29.27 -15.86
N VAL A 216 -14.52 29.79 -15.70
CA VAL A 216 -14.28 31.12 -15.13
C VAL A 216 -14.95 32.20 -15.98
N ALA A 217 -14.78 32.15 -17.30
CA ALA A 217 -15.38 33.10 -18.23
C ALA A 217 -16.91 33.05 -18.19
N ALA A 218 -17.50 31.85 -18.10
CA ALA A 218 -18.93 31.66 -17.97
C ALA A 218 -19.47 32.34 -16.71
N ARG A 219 -18.87 32.06 -15.54
CA ARG A 219 -19.31 32.67 -14.26
C ARG A 219 -19.21 34.19 -14.30
N GLN A 220 -18.09 34.73 -14.78
CA GLN A 220 -17.90 36.19 -14.92
C GLN A 220 -18.89 36.81 -15.92
N GLY A 221 -19.17 36.12 -17.02
CA GLY A 221 -20.15 36.54 -18.02
C GLY A 221 -21.54 36.68 -17.43
N TYR A 222 -21.95 35.75 -16.58
CA TYR A 222 -23.20 35.88 -15.85
C TYR A 222 -23.14 37.03 -14.83
N GLU A 223 -22.14 37.09 -13.95
CA GLU A 223 -22.04 38.15 -12.93
C GLU A 223 -22.14 39.56 -13.53
N THR A 224 -21.48 39.80 -14.67
CA THR A 224 -21.51 41.08 -15.39
C THR A 224 -22.80 41.35 -16.14
N ALA A 225 -23.51 40.31 -16.61
CA ALA A 225 -24.80 40.43 -17.29
C ALA A 225 -26.00 40.54 -16.33
N SER A 226 -25.80 40.68 -15.02
CA SER A 226 -26.91 40.98 -14.11
C SER A 226 -27.35 42.44 -14.30
N PRO A 227 -28.60 42.72 -14.70
CA PRO A 227 -29.09 44.10 -14.68
C PRO A 227 -29.05 44.58 -13.22
N GLU A 228 -28.47 45.76 -12.99
CA GLU A 228 -28.69 46.49 -11.74
C GLU A 228 -30.21 46.54 -11.50
N PRO A 229 -30.69 46.28 -10.27
CA PRO A 229 -32.07 46.57 -9.97
C PRO A 229 -32.26 48.07 -10.20
N ALA A 230 -33.13 48.43 -11.12
CA ALA A 230 -33.62 49.79 -11.23
C ALA A 230 -34.34 50.10 -9.91
N ILE A 231 -33.63 50.77 -9.00
CA ILE A 231 -34.23 51.38 -7.82
C ILE A 231 -35.08 52.52 -8.38
N ALA A 232 -36.40 52.31 -8.43
CA ALA A 232 -37.41 53.34 -8.67
C ALA A 232 -38.54 53.16 -7.64
#